data_AF-S6GLA0-F1
#
_entry.id   AF-S6GLA0-F1
#
_cell.length_a   1.000
_cell.length_b   1.000
_cell.length_c   1.000
_cell.angle_alpha   90.00
_cell.angle_beta   90.00
_cell.angle_gamma   90.00
#
_symmetry.space_group_name_H-M   'P 1'
#
loop_
_entity.id
_entity.type
_entity.pdbx_description
1 polymer ?
#
loop_
_entity_poly.entity_id
_entity_poly.type
_entity_poly.pdbx_seq_one_letter_code
_entity_poly.pdbx_strand_id
1 'polypeptide(L)'
;MNRLNLCRLLIVSGFALGLISLAITASHIGDPLYTLIAEFGAGASHAWYHALREISGDIVAMLVILAVIFGAAQNRTPFSWYLCLVLMAGYYAPFWIGIPFFGQLSAPNLAAEIVHILMAVLPVTGLWIARKEFQLAGSSIKNWLT
;
A
#
# COMPACT_ATOMS: atom_id res chain seq x y z
N MET A 1 7.45 20.06 13.39
CA MET A 1 6.63 19.23 12.48
C MET A 1 5.52 18.56 13.29
N ASN A 2 4.24 18.68 12.90
CA ASN A 2 3.15 18.01 13.62
C ASN A 2 3.02 16.53 13.21
N ARG A 3 2.28 15.73 13.99
CA ARG A 3 2.13 14.28 13.78
C ARG A 3 1.52 13.95 12.41
N LEU A 4 0.57 14.76 11.97
CA LEU A 4 -0.08 14.59 10.67
C LEU A 4 0.90 14.79 9.50
N ASN A 5 1.79 15.79 9.56
CA ASN A 5 2.78 16.02 8.53
C ASN A 5 3.87 14.93 8.51
N LEU A 6 4.28 14.44 9.68
CA LEU A 6 5.18 13.28 9.74
C LEU A 6 4.52 12.03 9.11
N CYS A 7 3.25 11.78 9.42
CA CYS A 7 2.47 10.71 8.80
C CYS A 7 2.41 10.85 7.28
N ARG A 8 2.09 12.05 6.78
CA ARG A 8 2.09 12.36 5.34
C ARG A 8 3.42 12.06 4.67
N LEU A 9 4.52 12.51 5.26
CA LEU A 9 5.86 12.26 4.72
C LEU A 9 6.17 10.77 4.66
N LEU A 10 5.89 10.03 5.73
CA LEU A 10 6.14 8.59 5.80
C LEU A 10 5.28 7.81 4.79
N ILE A 11 3.99 8.12 4.69
CA ILE A 11 3.07 7.48 3.74
C ILE A 11 3.51 7.77 2.31
N VAL A 12 3.78 9.04 1.96
CA VAL A 12 4.21 9.41 0.61
C VAL A 12 5.54 8.76 0.26
N SER A 13 6.49 8.71 1.20
CA SER A 13 7.79 8.07 0.97
C SER A 13 7.66 6.57 0.73
N GLY A 14 6.86 5.87 1.55
CA GLY A 14 6.62 4.44 1.35
C GLY A 14 5.86 4.15 0.07
N PHE A 15 4.86 4.97 -0.29
CA PHE A 15 4.14 4.83 -1.56
C PHE A 15 5.03 5.13 -2.77
N ALA A 16 5.92 6.11 -2.69
CA ALA A 16 6.87 6.38 -3.77
C ALA A 16 7.79 5.18 -4.02
N LEU A 17 8.28 4.52 -2.96
CA LEU A 17 9.05 3.27 -3.08
C LEU A 17 8.21 2.15 -3.72
N GLY A 18 6.96 2.00 -3.29
CA GLY A 18 6.02 1.04 -3.86
C GLY A 18 5.74 1.28 -5.34
N LEU A 19 5.57 2.55 -5.75
CA LEU A 19 5.34 2.93 -7.14
C LEU A 19 6.55 2.63 -8.03
N ILE A 20 7.78 2.73 -7.52
CA ILE A 20 8.98 2.30 -8.26
C ILE A 20 8.91 0.80 -8.53
N SER A 21 8.59 0.00 -7.50
CA SER A 21 8.41 -1.45 -7.64
C SER A 21 7.30 -1.78 -8.65
N LEU A 22 6.16 -1.11 -8.53
CA LEU A 22 5.02 -1.27 -9.43
C LEU A 22 5.34 -0.87 -10.88
N ALA A 23 6.11 0.20 -11.08
CA ALA A 23 6.54 0.64 -12.41
C ALA A 23 7.46 -0.39 -13.08
N ILE A 24 8.32 -1.06 -12.30
CA ILE A 24 9.12 -2.18 -12.79
C ILE A 24 8.22 -3.35 -13.17
N THR A 25 7.23 -3.72 -12.35
CA THR A 25 6.27 -4.77 -12.74
C THR A 25 5.51 -4.38 -14.01
N ALA A 26 5.05 -3.13 -14.10
CA ALA A 26 4.32 -2.61 -15.24
C ALA A 26 5.16 -2.57 -16.54
N SER A 27 6.48 -2.34 -16.45
CA SER A 27 7.35 -2.32 -17.63
C SER A 27 7.50 -3.68 -18.30
N HIS A 28 7.12 -4.76 -17.61
CA HIS A 28 7.15 -6.12 -18.15
C HIS A 28 5.78 -6.58 -18.69
N ILE A 29 4.78 -5.69 -18.71
CA ILE A 29 3.49 -5.99 -19.33
C ILE A 29 3.70 -6.31 -20.81
N GLY A 30 3.25 -7.49 -21.23
CA GLY A 30 3.38 -7.94 -22.62
C GLY A 30 4.77 -8.42 -23.00
N ASP A 31 5.73 -8.49 -22.07
CA ASP A 31 7.04 -9.08 -22.31
C ASP A 31 6.95 -10.62 -22.27
N PRO A 32 7.13 -11.32 -23.41
CA PRO A 32 7.08 -12.78 -23.45
C PRO A 32 8.27 -13.44 -22.74
N LEU A 33 9.34 -12.70 -22.49
CA LEU A 33 10.54 -13.16 -21.75
C LEU A 33 10.41 -12.90 -20.25
N TYR A 34 9.46 -12.08 -19.82
CA TYR A 34 9.14 -11.90 -18.41
C TYR A 34 8.28 -13.06 -17.91
N THR A 35 8.92 -14.21 -17.79
CA THR A 35 8.34 -15.38 -17.18
C THR A 35 8.64 -15.34 -15.68
N LEU A 36 7.61 -15.14 -14.86
CA LEU A 36 7.71 -15.34 -13.40
C LEU A 36 8.10 -16.80 -13.06
N ILE A 37 7.98 -17.72 -14.03
CA ILE A 37 8.35 -19.14 -13.94
C ILE A 37 8.76 -19.66 -15.33
N ALA A 38 9.96 -20.26 -15.47
CA ALA A 38 10.40 -20.89 -16.74
C ALA A 38 9.59 -22.14 -17.12
N GLU A 39 8.93 -22.77 -16.13
CA GLU A 39 8.22 -24.05 -16.22
C GLU A 39 6.70 -23.90 -16.47
N PHE A 40 6.16 -22.69 -16.35
CA PHE A 40 4.73 -22.45 -16.50
C PHE A 40 4.46 -21.99 -17.94
N GLY A 41 3.87 -22.87 -18.77
CA GLY A 41 3.58 -22.62 -20.18
C GLY A 41 2.65 -21.42 -20.48
N ALA A 42 2.13 -20.76 -19.44
CA ALA A 42 1.30 -19.56 -19.50
C ALA A 42 1.98 -18.31 -18.88
N GLY A 43 3.31 -18.30 -18.73
CA GLY A 43 4.05 -17.22 -18.05
C GLY A 43 3.71 -15.80 -18.52
N ALA A 44 3.45 -15.61 -19.81
CA ALA A 44 3.06 -14.30 -20.37
C ALA A 44 1.65 -13.83 -19.93
N SER A 45 0.65 -14.72 -19.86
CA SER A 45 -0.70 -14.33 -19.40
C SER A 45 -0.76 -14.16 -17.87
N HIS A 46 0.13 -14.83 -17.15
CA HIS A 46 0.30 -14.66 -15.71
C HIS A 46 0.87 -13.27 -15.37
N ALA A 47 1.84 -12.77 -16.13
CA ALA A 47 2.38 -11.42 -15.97
C ALA A 47 1.28 -10.33 -16.14
N TRP A 48 0.38 -10.49 -17.10
CA TRP A 48 -0.78 -9.58 -17.28
C TRP A 48 -1.73 -9.61 -16.09
N TYR A 49 -2.04 -10.79 -15.55
CA TYR A 49 -2.90 -10.93 -14.38
C TYR A 49 -2.28 -10.26 -13.14
N HIS A 50 -1.00 -10.50 -12.90
CA HIS A 50 -0.26 -9.88 -11.80
C HIS A 50 -0.21 -8.37 -11.94
N ALA A 51 0.17 -7.87 -13.12
CA ALA A 51 0.25 -6.44 -13.39
C ALA A 51 -1.12 -5.76 -13.25
N LEU A 52 -2.20 -6.30 -13.82
CA LEU A 52 -3.52 -5.68 -13.73
C LEU A 52 -4.08 -5.69 -12.30
N ARG A 53 -3.88 -6.79 -11.57
CA ARG A 53 -4.31 -6.91 -10.17
C ARG A 53 -3.55 -5.93 -9.27
N GLU A 54 -2.22 -5.91 -9.38
CA GLU A 54 -1.34 -5.09 -8.55
C GLU A 54 -1.54 -3.60 -8.90
N ILE A 55 -1.55 -3.23 -10.18
CA ILE A 55 -1.76 -1.84 -10.60
C ILE A 55 -3.14 -1.34 -10.14
N SER A 56 -4.21 -2.10 -10.38
CA SER A 56 -5.56 -1.62 -10.07
C SER A 56 -5.82 -1.59 -8.57
N GLY A 57 -5.43 -2.64 -7.84
CA GLY A 57 -5.64 -2.74 -6.40
C GLY A 57 -4.78 -1.77 -5.61
N ASP A 58 -3.48 -1.72 -5.91
CA ASP A 58 -2.50 -0.95 -5.14
C ASP A 58 -2.71 0.54 -5.35
N ILE A 59 -2.94 0.98 -6.59
CA ILE A 59 -3.20 2.39 -6.89
C ILE A 59 -4.48 2.85 -6.19
N VAL A 60 -5.56 2.07 -6.24
CA VAL A 60 -6.81 2.44 -5.57
C VAL A 60 -6.62 2.52 -4.06
N ALA A 61 -5.93 1.55 -3.45
CA ALA A 61 -5.62 1.58 -2.02
C ALA A 61 -4.80 2.83 -1.64
N MET A 62 -3.75 3.14 -2.41
CA MET A 62 -2.94 4.34 -2.21
C MET A 62 -3.77 5.62 -2.32
N LEU A 63 -4.59 5.75 -3.37
CA LEU A 63 -5.42 6.93 -3.61
C LEU A 63 -6.42 7.15 -2.48
N VAL A 64 -7.10 6.10 -2.01
CA VAL A 64 -8.05 6.21 -0.88
C VAL A 64 -7.33 6.64 0.39
N ILE A 65 -6.17 6.05 0.70
CA ILE A 65 -5.38 6.43 1.88
C ILE A 65 -4.93 7.90 1.78
N LEU A 66 -4.42 8.32 0.62
CA LEU A 66 -4.00 9.71 0.39
C LEU A 66 -5.19 10.67 0.52
N ALA A 67 -6.35 10.33 -0.02
CA ALA A 67 -7.56 11.16 0.08
C ALA A 67 -8.00 11.37 1.54
N VAL A 68 -7.88 10.35 2.39
CA VAL A 68 -8.18 10.46 3.83
C VAL A 68 -7.14 11.34 4.55
N ILE A 69 -5.85 11.13 4.27
CA ILE A 69 -4.75 11.78 4.98
C ILE A 69 -4.55 13.25 4.58
N PHE A 70 -4.73 13.56 3.29
CA PHE A 70 -4.59 14.91 2.74
C PHE A 70 -5.92 15.67 2.66
N GLY A 71 -7.06 14.98 2.73
CA GLY A 71 -8.38 15.59 2.69
C GLY A 71 -8.75 16.42 3.92
N ALA A 72 -10.00 16.86 3.95
CA ALA A 72 -10.56 17.66 5.03
C ALA A 72 -10.48 16.93 6.39
N ALA A 73 -10.44 17.69 7.49
CA ALA A 73 -10.34 17.12 8.84
C ALA A 73 -11.49 16.16 9.17
N GLN A 74 -12.69 16.42 8.66
CA GLN A 74 -13.85 15.54 8.81
C GLN A 74 -13.66 14.13 8.24
N ASN A 75 -12.74 13.93 7.30
CA ASN A 75 -12.47 12.62 6.72
C ASN A 75 -11.64 11.74 7.65
N ARG A 76 -10.95 12.32 8.64
CA ARG A 76 -10.07 11.61 9.58
C ARG A 76 -10.85 11.21 10.84
N THR A 77 -11.75 10.24 10.67
CA THR A 77 -12.53 9.64 11.76
C THR A 77 -11.90 8.34 12.26
N PRO A 78 -12.29 7.80 13.43
CA PRO A 78 -11.79 6.49 13.88
C PRO A 78 -12.04 5.39 12.83
N PHE A 79 -13.20 5.43 12.16
CA PHE A 79 -13.53 4.52 11.07
C PHE A 79 -12.54 4.61 9.91
N SER A 80 -12.24 5.82 9.43
CA SER A 80 -11.28 6.01 8.32
C SER A 80 -9.86 5.56 8.67
N TRP A 81 -9.48 5.59 9.96
CA TRP A 81 -8.20 5.06 10.41
C TRP A 81 -8.14 3.53 10.25
N TYR A 82 -9.20 2.82 10.69
CA TYR A 82 -9.32 1.38 10.48
C TYR A 82 -9.40 1.04 8.99
N LEU A 83 -10.12 1.83 8.19
CA LEU A 83 -10.15 1.67 6.73
C LEU A 83 -8.75 1.74 6.14
N CYS A 84 -7.96 2.77 6.48
CA CYS A 84 -6.58 2.89 6.02
C CYS A 84 -5.73 1.70 6.46
N LEU A 85 -5.90 1.23 7.70
CA LEU A 85 -5.18 0.06 8.21
C LEU A 85 -5.53 -1.21 7.45
N VAL A 86 -6.81 -1.45 7.18
CA VAL A 86 -7.28 -2.61 6.40
C VAL A 86 -6.77 -2.55 4.97
N LEU A 87 -6.79 -1.36 4.34
CA LEU A 87 -6.22 -1.17 3.00
C LEU A 87 -4.71 -1.45 2.99
N MET A 88 -3.95 -0.95 3.98
CA MET A 88 -2.52 -1.24 4.10
C MET A 88 -2.26 -2.73 4.35
N ALA A 89 -3.07 -3.40 5.17
CA ALA A 89 -2.95 -4.84 5.40
C ALA A 89 -3.25 -5.64 4.13
N GLY A 90 -4.33 -5.31 3.42
CA GLY A 90 -4.68 -5.95 2.15
C GLY A 90 -3.65 -5.70 1.05
N TYR A 91 -3.00 -4.54 1.07
CA TYR A 91 -1.93 -4.21 0.13
C TYR A 91 -0.63 -4.96 0.44
N TYR A 92 -0.16 -4.93 1.69
CA TYR A 92 1.19 -5.42 2.02
C TYR A 92 1.25 -6.87 2.47
N ALA A 93 0.24 -7.36 3.20
CA ALA A 93 0.28 -8.70 3.81
C ALA A 93 0.33 -9.86 2.81
N PRO A 94 -0.29 -9.81 1.61
CA PRO A 94 -0.24 -10.92 0.66
C PRO A 94 1.18 -11.34 0.26
N PHE A 95 2.14 -10.41 0.26
CA PHE A 95 3.55 -10.71 -0.01
C PHE A 95 4.09 -11.70 1.04
N TRP A 96 4.14 -11.33 2.33
CA TRP A 96 4.70 -12.21 3.37
C TRP A 96 3.82 -13.39 3.75
N ILE A 97 2.50 -13.25 3.71
CA ILE A 97 1.58 -14.38 3.98
C ILE A 97 1.65 -15.39 2.85
N GLY A 98 1.84 -14.95 1.61
CA GLY A 98 1.86 -15.82 0.44
C GLY A 98 3.17 -16.59 0.26
N ILE A 99 4.32 -16.01 0.65
CA ILE A 99 5.65 -16.61 0.46
C ILE A 99 5.76 -18.07 0.94
N PRO A 100 5.29 -18.46 2.15
CA PRO A 100 5.37 -19.84 2.62
C PRO A 100 4.60 -20.86 1.77
N PHE A 101 3.58 -20.41 1.03
CA PHE A 101 2.75 -21.27 0.19
C PHE A 101 3.21 -21.24 -1.28
N PHE A 102 3.75 -20.10 -1.71
CA PHE A 102 4.15 -19.85 -3.08
C PHE A 102 5.47 -19.08 -3.09
N GLY A 103 6.59 -19.81 -3.19
CA GLY A 103 7.93 -19.21 -3.20
C GLY A 103 8.13 -18.14 -4.28
N GLN A 104 7.34 -18.18 -5.35
CA GLN A 104 7.29 -17.17 -6.43
C GLN A 104 6.87 -15.76 -5.96
N LEU A 105 6.27 -15.64 -4.77
CA LEU A 105 5.94 -14.34 -4.17
C LEU A 105 7.12 -13.71 -3.44
N SER A 106 8.25 -14.42 -3.32
CA SER A 106 9.44 -13.92 -2.63
C SER A 106 10.16 -12.86 -3.47
N ALA A 107 10.80 -11.91 -2.80
CA ALA A 107 11.69 -10.99 -3.48
C ALA A 107 12.87 -11.73 -4.15
N PRO A 108 13.33 -11.30 -5.34
CA PRO A 108 14.42 -11.96 -6.08
C PRO A 108 15.78 -11.84 -5.40
N ASN A 109 15.94 -10.89 -4.47
CA ASN A 109 17.16 -10.67 -3.71
C ASN A 109 16.86 -9.83 -2.45
N LEU A 110 17.85 -9.73 -1.56
CA LEU A 110 17.73 -8.98 -0.31
C LEU A 110 17.43 -7.48 -0.52
N ALA A 111 17.95 -6.86 -1.59
CA ALA A 111 17.68 -5.45 -1.85
C ALA A 111 16.18 -5.22 -2.17
N ALA A 112 15.57 -6.10 -2.96
CA ALA A 112 14.14 -6.06 -3.22
C ALA A 112 13.31 -6.36 -1.97
N GLU A 113 13.73 -7.30 -1.11
CA GLU A 113 13.08 -7.56 0.18
C GLU A 113 13.09 -6.31 1.07
N ILE A 114 14.23 -5.61 1.16
CA ILE A 114 14.35 -4.36 1.91
C ILE A 114 13.39 -3.29 1.37
N VAL A 115 13.22 -3.18 0.05
CA VAL A 115 12.24 -2.24 -0.53
C VAL A 115 10.82 -2.58 -0.10
N HIS A 116 10.42 -3.85 -0.10
CA HIS A 116 9.10 -4.30 0.37
C HIS A 116 8.89 -3.98 1.84
N ILE A 117 9.90 -4.21 2.68
CA ILE A 117 9.85 -3.86 4.10
C ILE A 117 9.68 -2.34 4.28
N LEU A 118 10.50 -1.53 3.59
CA LEU A 118 10.45 -0.07 3.73
C LEU A 118 9.13 0.51 3.23
N MET A 119 8.62 0.06 2.09
CA MET A 119 7.35 0.53 1.54
C MET A 119 6.16 0.18 2.44
N ALA A 120 6.25 -0.85 3.29
CA ALA A 120 5.21 -1.21 4.25
C ALA A 120 5.39 -0.54 5.62
N VAL A 121 6.62 -0.55 6.16
CA VAL A 121 6.92 -0.01 7.49
C VAL A 121 6.70 1.50 7.53
N LEU A 122 7.09 2.25 6.49
CA LEU A 122 6.94 3.70 6.52
C LEU A 122 5.44 4.11 6.60
N PRO A 123 4.54 3.66 5.71
CA PRO A 123 3.15 4.11 5.74
C PRO A 123 2.39 3.61 6.98
N VAL A 124 2.63 2.37 7.41
CA VAL A 124 2.01 1.80 8.62
C VAL A 124 2.45 2.58 9.86
N THR A 125 3.74 2.88 9.98
CA THR A 125 4.28 3.71 11.07
C THR A 125 3.68 5.12 11.05
N GLY A 126 3.59 5.73 9.87
CA GLY A 126 2.95 7.02 9.68
C GLY A 126 1.50 7.03 10.18
N LEU A 127 0.71 6.04 9.76
CA LEU A 127 -0.68 5.88 10.19
C LEU A 127 -0.81 5.69 11.71
N TRP A 128 0.11 4.95 12.33
CA TRP A 128 0.14 4.76 13.79
C TRP A 128 0.44 6.05 14.54
N ILE A 129 1.44 6.82 14.09
CA ILE A 129 1.81 8.11 14.69
C ILE A 129 0.64 9.10 14.65
N ALA A 130 -0.12 9.11 13.56
CA ALA A 130 -1.27 9.99 13.37
C ALA A 130 -2.56 9.49 14.03
N ARG A 131 -2.60 8.34 14.72
CA ARG A 131 -3.83 7.75 15.28
C ARG A 131 -4.70 8.73 16.08
N LYS A 132 -4.09 9.62 16.87
CA LYS A 132 -4.84 10.63 17.66
C LYS A 132 -5.53 11.68 16.80
N GLU A 133 -4.97 12.01 15.63
CA GLU A 133 -5.58 12.95 14.67
C GLU A 133 -6.89 12.43 14.09
N PHE A 134 -7.09 11.11 14.12
CA PHE A 134 -8.31 10.44 13.67
C PHE A 134 -9.38 10.34 14.75
N GLN A 135 -9.02 10.50 16.02
CA GLN A 135 -9.95 10.42 17.15
C GLN A 135 -10.64 11.77 17.42
N LEU A 136 -9.95 12.87 17.14
CA LEU A 136 -10.41 14.23 17.46
C LEU A 136 -11.47 14.76 16.48
N ALA A 137 -11.48 14.31 15.21
CA ALA A 137 -12.47 14.78 14.24
C ALA A 137 -13.86 14.17 14.47
N GLY A 138 -13.91 12.93 15.00
CA GLY A 138 -15.18 12.26 15.34
C GLY A 138 -15.91 12.89 16.53
N SER A 139 -15.20 13.55 17.44
CA SER A 139 -15.80 14.26 18.57
C SER A 139 -16.39 15.63 18.20
N SER A 140 -16.03 16.19 17.04
CA SER A 140 -16.55 17.49 16.59
C SER A 140 -18.03 17.43 16.17
N ILE A 141 -18.57 16.26 15.80
CA ILE A 141 -19.97 16.12 15.35
C ILE A 141 -20.95 16.25 16.53
N LYS A 142 -20.53 15.91 17.76
CA LYS A 142 -21.39 16.07 18.94
C LYS A 142 -21.79 17.53 19.21
N ASN A 143 -21.03 18.51 18.71
CA ASN A 143 -21.31 19.93 18.90
C ASN A 143 -22.22 20.53 17.81
N TRP A 144 -22.64 19.76 16.81
CA TRP A 144 -23.55 20.22 15.75
C TRP A 144 -25.02 19.84 15.99
N LEU A 145 -25.28 19.07 17.04
CA LEU A 145 -26.62 18.56 17.40
C LEU A 145 -27.08 19.02 18.80
N THR A 146 -26.39 19.99 19.39
CA THR A 146 -26.73 20.67 20.65
C THR A 146 -26.76 22.16 20.41
#